data_AF-A0A6A3X6N3-F1
#
_entry.id   AF-A0A6A3X6N3-F1
#
_cell.length_a   1.000
_cell.length_b   1.000
_cell.length_c   1.000
_cell.angle_alpha   90.00
_cell.angle_beta   90.00
_cell.angle_gamma   90.00
#
_symmetry.space_group_name_H-M   'P 1'
#
loop_
_entity.id
_entity.type
_entity.pdbx_description
1 polymer ?
#
loop_
_entity_poly.entity_id
_entity_poly.type
_entity_poly.pdbx_seq_one_letter_code
_entity_poly.pdbx_strand_id
1 'polypeptide(L)' 'MDFNFELQADSRGHTGILVFVCRLSKMVRLAAVRKGVTAPQTAQLIVDNVFRDHGIPEAFVSDRGVPKRTIPRQMVRLSE' A
#
# COMPACT_ATOMS: atom_id res chain seq x y z
N MET A 1 -4.72 -1.18 -1.76
CA MET A 1 -3.47 -1.39 -1.03
C MET A 1 -3.80 -1.56 0.43
N ASP A 2 -3.00 -2.31 1.15
CA ASP A 2 -3.18 -2.52 2.58
C ASP A 2 -1.85 -2.78 3.28
N PHE A 3 -1.79 -2.50 4.57
CA PHE A 3 -0.61 -2.73 5.41
C PHE A 3 -0.88 -3.82 6.45
N ASN A 4 0.04 -4.77 6.54
CA ASN A 4 0.07 -5.73 7.63
C ASN A 4 1.39 -5.59 8.40
N PHE A 5 1.33 -5.27 9.69
CA PHE A 5 2.50 -4.98 10.53
C PHE A 5 2.74 -6.00 11.66
N GLU A 6 2.06 -7.15 11.62
CA GLU A 6 2.14 -8.19 12.66
C GLU A 6 3.02 -9.37 12.24
N LEU A 7 4.12 -9.09 11.54
CA LEU A 7 5.08 -10.09 11.10
C LEU A 7 6.34 -10.09 11.97
N GLN A 8 6.97 -11.26 12.11
CA GLN A 8 8.30 -11.36 12.69
C GLN A 8 9.29 -10.52 11.87
N ALA A 9 10.21 -9.85 12.57
CA ALA A 9 11.20 -9.01 11.90
C ALA A 9 12.12 -9.85 11.01
N ASP A 10 12.35 -9.43 9.77
CA ASP A 10 13.41 -9.99 8.93
C ASP A 10 14.81 -9.56 9.43
N SER A 11 15.87 -10.09 8.81
CA SER A 11 17.27 -9.71 9.13
C SER A 11 17.58 -8.22 8.93
N ARG A 12 16.71 -7.48 8.23
CA ARG A 12 16.80 -6.05 7.98
C ARG A 12 15.80 -5.24 8.81
N GLY A 13 15.11 -5.87 9.77
CA GLY A 13 14.18 -5.21 10.68
C GLY A 13 12.81 -4.82 10.07
N HIS A 14 12.42 -5.39 8.93
CA HIS A 14 11.07 -5.22 8.39
C HIS A 14 10.09 -6.08 9.19
N THR A 15 9.06 -5.44 9.73
CA THR A 15 8.05 -6.07 10.61
C THR A 15 6.69 -6.13 9.94
N GLY A 16 6.60 -5.83 8.66
CA GLY A 16 5.34 -5.78 7.95
C GLY A 16 5.50 -5.88 6.44
N ILE A 17 4.35 -5.98 5.77
CA ILE A 17 4.23 -5.99 4.32
C ILE A 17 3.20 -4.95 3.87
N LEU A 18 3.52 -4.26 2.78
CA LEU A 18 2.61 -3.44 2.02
C LEU A 18 2.14 -4.25 0.81
N VAL A 19 0.83 -4.43 0.70
CA VAL A 19 0.19 -5.27 -0.31
C VAL A 19 -0.47 -4.38 -1.36
N PHE A 20 -0.12 -4.59 -2.63
CA PHE A 20 -0.82 -4.02 -3.77
C PHE A 20 -1.49 -5.11 -4.57
N VAL A 21 -2.72 -4.86 -4.99
CA VAL A 21 -3.47 -5.76 -5.87
C VAL A 21 -4.02 -4.96 -7.03
N CYS A 22 -3.63 -5.33 -8.25
CA CYS A 22 -4.25 -4.79 -9.45
C CYS A 22 -5.68 -5.36 -9.60
N ARG A 23 -6.69 -4.49 -9.62
CA ARG A 23 -8.09 -4.95 -9.66
C ARG A 23 -8.45 -5.66 -10.97
N LEU A 24 -7.80 -5.30 -12.07
CA LEU A 24 -8.00 -5.85 -13.41
C LEU A 24 -7.31 -7.21 -13.55
N SER A 25 -5.98 -7.25 -13.42
CA SER A 25 -5.18 -8.46 -13.66
C SER A 25 -5.11 -9.43 -12.48
N LYS A 26 -5.56 -9.01 -11.29
CA LYS A 26 -5.35 -9.73 -10.01
C LYS A 26 -3.89 -9.95 -9.62
N MET A 27 -2.95 -9.29 -10.31
CA MET A 27 -1.55 -9.32 -9.92
C MET A 27 -1.37 -8.73 -8.52
N VAL A 28 -0.60 -9.43 -7.68
CA VAL A 28 -0.21 -9.00 -6.34
C VAL A 28 1.25 -8.55 -6.34
N ARG A 29 1.54 -7.40 -5.74
CA ARG A 29 2.89 -6.92 -5.44
C ARG A 29 3.03 -6.75 -3.93
N LEU A 30 4.15 -7.22 -3.40
CA LEU A 30 4.45 -7.18 -1.97
C LEU A 30 5.75 -6.41 -1.74
N ALA A 31 5.73 -5.47 -0.81
CA ALA A 31 6.93 -4.77 -0.36
C ALA A 31 7.09 -4.93 1.15
N ALA A 32 8.29 -5.30 1.60
CA ALA A 32 8.60 -5.36 3.02
C ALA A 32 8.71 -3.94 3.62
N VAL A 33 8.12 -3.72 4.79
CA VAL A 33 8.06 -2.41 5.45
C VAL A 33 8.34 -2.53 6.95
N ARG A 34 8.73 -1.42 7.57
CA ARG A 34 8.88 -1.29 9.03
C ARG A 34 7.62 -0.66 9.62
N LYS A 35 7.30 -0.94 10.90
CA LYS A 35 6.13 -0.41 11.64
C LYS A 35 6.04 1.13 11.72
N GLY A 36 7.06 1.87 11.30
CA GLY A 36 7.08 3.33 11.23
C GLY A 36 7.32 3.88 9.83
N VAL A 37 7.03 3.11 8.77
CA VAL A 37 7.18 3.57 7.39
C VAL A 37 6.40 4.87 7.17
N THR A 38 7.08 5.90 6.65
CA THR A 38 6.49 7.22 6.49
C THR A 38 5.68 7.31 5.19
N ALA A 39 4.83 8.35 5.06
CA ALA A 39 4.08 8.58 3.83
C ALA A 39 4.99 8.76 2.60
N PRO A 40 6.10 9.55 2.63
CA PRO A 40 7.02 9.63 1.51
C PRO A 40 7.69 8.29 1.16
N GLN A 41 8.09 7.50 2.17
CA GLN A 41 8.66 6.16 1.94
C GLN A 41 7.63 5.24 1.28
N THR A 42 6.38 5.30 1.72
CA THR A 42 5.28 4.55 1.13
C THR A 42 5.02 4.98 -0.32
N ALA A 43 5.04 6.29 -0.61
CA ALA A 43 4.88 6.80 -1.96
C ALA A 43 5.98 6.27 -2.90
N GLN A 44 7.23 6.22 -2.43
CA GLN A 44 8.32 5.64 -3.20
C GLN A 44 8.07 4.15 -3.49
N LEU A 45 7.61 3.38 -2.50
CA LEU A 45 7.24 1.97 -2.70
C LEU A 45 6.10 1.81 -3.71
N ILE A 46 5.14 2.72 -3.76
CA ILE A 46 4.07 2.71 -4.76
C ILE A 46 4.65 2.94 -6.17
N VAL A 47 5.52 3.94 -6.32
CA VAL A 47 6.17 4.23 -7.61
C VAL A 47 6.98 3.03 -8.09
N ASP A 48 7.80 2.46 -7.21
CA ASP A 48 8.72 1.38 -7.54
C ASP A 48 8.01 0.07 -7.89
N ASN A 49 6.88 -0.24 -7.21
CA ASN A 49 6.20 -1.53 -7.34
C ASN A 49 4.94 -1.50 -8.22
N VAL A 50 4.36 -0.32 -8.47
CA VAL A 50 3.10 -0.18 -9.22
C VAL A 50 3.29 0.64 -10.49
N PHE A 51 3.86 1.85 -10.39
CA PHE A 51 3.91 2.76 -11.54
C PHE A 51 4.88 2.32 -12.63
N ARG A 52 5.99 1.68 -12.24
CA ARG A 52 7.00 1.19 -13.18
C ARG A 52 6.41 0.27 -14.26
N ASP A 53 5.46 -0.59 -13.89
CA ASP A 53 5.01 -1.69 -14.77
C ASP A 53 3.65 -1.43 -15.45
N HIS A 54 2.83 -0.54 -14.87
CA HIS A 54 1.46 -0.30 -15.34
C HIS A 54 1.13 1.18 -15.59
N GLY A 55 2.06 2.09 -15.33
CA GLY A 55 1.79 3.52 -15.29
C GLY A 55 0.96 3.93 -14.08
N ILE A 56 0.43 5.15 -14.12
CA ILE A 56 -0.35 5.71 -13.02
C ILE A 56 -1.76 5.13 -13.07
N PRO A 57 -2.24 4.45 -12.01
CA PRO A 57 -3.60 3.98 -11.93
C PRO A 57 -4.55 5.16 -11.73
N GLU A 58 -5.75 5.06 -12.30
CA GLU A 58 -6.81 6.08 -12.17
C GLU A 58 -7.21 6.33 -10.70
N ALA A 59 -7.16 5.29 -9.86
CA ALA A 59 -7.51 5.39 -8.45
C ALA A 59 -6.76 4.38 -7.58
N PHE A 60 -6.43 4.82 -6.36
CA PHE A 60 -6.01 3.96 -5.26
C PHE A 60 -7.15 3.75 -4.28
N VAL A 61 -7.38 2.49 -3.91
CA VAL A 61 -8.25 2.15 -2.78
C VAL A 61 -7.35 1.65 -1.67
N SER A 62 -7.40 2.29 -0.51
CA SER A 62 -6.71 1.86 0.71
C SER A 62 -7.72 1.58 1.80
N ASP A 63 -7.46 0.55 2.61
CA ASP A 63 -8.12 0.48 3.90
C ASP A 63 -7.66 1.64 4.78
N ARG A 64 -8.54 2.09 5.67
CA ARG A 64 -8.24 3.15 6.64
C ARG A 64 -7.95 2.51 7.99
N GLY A 65 -7.07 3.13 8.77
CA GLY A 65 -6.76 2.75 10.15
C GLY A 65 -7.99 2.81 11.09
N VAL A 66 -7.75 2.68 12.39
CA VAL A 66 -8.80 2.43 13.40
C VAL A 66 -10.07 3.29 13.24
N PRO A 67 -11.28 2.71 13.34
CA PRO A 67 -12.51 3.38 12.92
C PRO A 67 -13.03 4.35 14.00
N LYS A 68 -13.33 5.60 13.62
CA LYS A 68 -14.45 6.33 14.23
C LYS A 68 -15.69 6.01 13.39
N ARG A 69 -16.54 5.15 13.97
CA ARG A 69 -17.88 4.70 13.53
C ARG A 69 -18.50 5.64 12.48
N THR A 70 -18.71 5.14 11.27
CA THR A 70 -19.43 5.74 10.10
C THR A 70 -18.57 6.35 8.98
N ILE A 71 -17.76 5.59 8.22
CA ILE A 71 -17.31 6.07 6.89
C ILE A 71 -16.78 4.89 6.01
N PRO A 72 -17.02 4.87 4.67
CA PRO A 72 -16.57 3.81 3.75
C PRO A 72 -15.07 3.89 3.38
N ARG A 73 -14.49 2.83 2.75
CA ARG A 73 -13.08 2.74 2.30
C ARG A 73 -12.63 4.01 1.57
N GLN A 74 -11.37 4.42 1.76
CA GLN A 74 -10.86 5.64 1.11
C GLN A 74 -10.38 5.32 -0.30
N MET A 75 -11.14 5.83 -1.27
CA MET A 75 -10.72 5.89 -2.66
C MET A 75 -10.09 7.25 -2.91
N VAL A 76 -8.84 7.25 -3.33
CA VAL A 76 -8.12 8.43 -3.81
C VAL A 76 -8.08 8.32 -5.33
N ARG A 77 -8.81 9.19 -6.04
CA ARG A 77 -8.59 9.34 -7.48
C ARG A 77 -7.33 10.15 -7.70
N LEU A 78 -6.51 9.70 -8.64
CA LEU A 78 -5.40 10.46 -9.16
C LEU A 78 -5.89 11.12 -10.45
N SER A 79 -6.68 12.18 -10.33
CA SER A 79 -6.97 13.08 -11.46
C SER A 79 -5.95 14.21 -11.48
N GLU A 80 -5.70 14.76 -12.67
CA GLU A 80 -4.78 15.90 -12.92
C GLU A 80 -5.00 17.10 -11.98
#